data_AF-A0A812V418-F1
#
_entry.id   AF-A0A812V418-F1
#
_cell.length_a   1.000
_cell.length_b   1.000
_cell.length_c   1.000
_cell.angle_alpha   90.00
_cell.angle_beta   90.00
_cell.angle_gamma   90.00
#
_symmetry.space_group_name_H-M   'P 1'
#
loop_
_entity.id
_entity.type
_entity.pdbx_description
1 polymer ?
#
loop_
_entity_poly.entity_id
_entity_poly.type
_entity_poly.pdbx_seq_one_letter_code
_entity_poly.pdbx_strand_id
1 'polypeptide(L)'
;MGAGPSYKVGPEDVMGKLVPILIDAARQGTKKYVVDGKKFAPFGMVPHQVQPTKVSTFQASGDGDDPPEKVDLRHYMSPVEDQSQTNSCCANAVAGAYEYINVREAKRRGDTTADISRMFIYYVGRKKDQMTFHEDTSISPKDEGMTLGGAISALQVKGACLEKNWPFELSRVNATPSPDCFNEAVRYKVAESKEVPVDLDSMRECLAEGHPIVFGLKLTAQFFRPLPGGGIKTPDPSDPQSSEHGLHAMLIVGYNDRQECFIIRNSWGTSWGDRGYAYVPYDYICNSNFNFLGQYAIMGLTDSDFTPDPDDGQDYNYQGDGDESVEFEEVEDDEDDDDVPDDFDPAEQFDQRNEAERVFRMFEGGDGRIDQKELFNCFICNGIFVMPAQIPKILADHDLDNTGTLEFEEFYNLMQTVQGRKGHFCGF
;
A
#
# COMPACT_ATOMS: atom_id res chain seq x y z
N MET A 1 25.10 -26.76 28.26
CA MET A 1 23.93 -26.87 27.37
C MET A 1 22.75 -26.30 28.13
N GLY A 2 22.54 -24.99 28.04
CA GLY A 2 21.43 -24.30 28.69
C GLY A 2 20.38 -23.97 27.64
N ALA A 3 19.18 -24.51 27.80
CA ALA A 3 18.03 -24.15 26.99
C ALA A 3 17.66 -22.67 27.25
N GLY A 4 17.62 -21.86 26.20
CA GLY A 4 17.11 -20.49 26.27
C GLY A 4 15.60 -20.48 26.56
N PRO A 5 15.08 -19.41 27.19
CA PRO A 5 13.66 -19.33 27.55
C PRO A 5 12.78 -19.21 26.29
N SER A 6 11.83 -20.14 26.13
CA SER A 6 10.77 -20.02 25.13
C SER A 6 9.75 -18.99 25.60
N TYR A 7 9.69 -17.82 24.97
CA TYR A 7 8.61 -16.86 25.19
C TYR A 7 7.44 -17.22 24.28
N LYS A 8 6.51 -18.04 24.78
CA LYS A 8 5.16 -18.15 24.20
C LYS A 8 4.26 -17.15 24.91
N VAL A 9 3.98 -16.02 24.26
CA VAL A 9 2.98 -15.04 24.73
C VAL A 9 1.63 -15.41 24.12
N GLY A 10 0.61 -15.57 24.96
CA GLY A 10 -0.74 -15.93 24.54
C GLY A 10 -1.54 -14.71 24.04
N PRO A 11 -2.60 -14.93 23.24
CA PRO A 11 -3.40 -13.85 22.63
C PRO A 11 -4.10 -12.92 23.64
N GLU A 12 -4.33 -13.37 24.88
CA GLU A 12 -4.97 -12.55 25.92
C GLU A 12 -4.03 -11.46 26.50
N ASP A 13 -2.71 -11.63 26.36
CA ASP A 13 -1.70 -10.68 26.86
C ASP A 13 -1.50 -9.48 25.91
N VAL A 14 -2.02 -9.56 24.68
CA VAL A 14 -1.97 -8.51 23.64
C VAL A 14 -3.08 -7.48 23.86
N MET A 15 -4.29 -7.92 24.24
CA MET A 15 -5.41 -7.01 24.53
C MET A 15 -5.21 -6.16 25.78
N GLY A 16 -4.62 -6.71 26.84
CA GLY A 16 -4.32 -5.94 28.05
C GLY A 16 -3.30 -4.81 27.83
N LYS A 17 -2.41 -4.95 26.84
CA LYS A 17 -1.38 -3.96 26.49
C LYS A 17 -1.86 -2.89 25.51
N LEU A 18 -2.86 -3.18 24.68
CA LEU A 18 -3.39 -2.25 23.67
C LEU A 18 -4.29 -1.16 24.27
N VAL A 19 -5.06 -1.45 25.33
CA VAL A 19 -6.00 -0.48 25.91
C VAL A 19 -5.34 0.84 26.38
N PRO A 20 -4.19 0.84 27.09
CA PRO A 20 -3.51 2.09 27.47
C PRO A 20 -2.91 2.83 26.26
N ILE A 21 -2.40 2.09 25.27
CA ILE A 21 -1.79 2.64 24.04
C ILE A 21 -2.85 3.31 23.15
N LEU A 22 -4.04 2.71 23.05
CA LEU A 22 -5.18 3.23 22.29
C LEU A 22 -5.69 4.57 22.84
N ILE A 23 -5.75 4.71 24.16
CA ILE A 23 -6.20 5.95 24.83
C ILE A 23 -5.19 7.11 24.62
N ASP A 24 -3.89 6.81 24.56
CA ASP A 24 -2.85 7.82 24.34
C ASP A 24 -2.65 8.16 22.85
N ALA A 25 -2.75 7.18 21.95
CA ALA A 25 -2.59 7.40 20.50
C ALA A 25 -3.69 8.29 19.91
N ALA A 26 -4.96 8.10 20.31
CA ALA A 26 -6.08 8.96 19.89
C ALA A 26 -5.92 10.44 20.32
N ARG A 27 -5.12 10.72 21.37
CA ARG A 27 -4.79 12.08 21.82
C ARG A 27 -3.55 12.68 21.16
N GLN A 28 -2.74 11.86 20.50
CA GLN A 28 -1.39 12.22 20.03
C GLN A 28 -1.26 12.32 18.51
N GLY A 29 -2.29 11.96 17.73
CA GLY A 29 -2.28 12.00 16.26
C GLY A 29 -1.84 13.34 15.64
N THR A 30 -2.02 14.47 16.33
CA THR A 30 -1.59 15.79 15.85
C THR A 30 -0.23 16.26 16.38
N LYS A 31 0.39 15.53 17.31
CA LYS A 31 1.64 15.94 17.98
C LYS A 31 2.81 15.84 17.01
N LYS A 32 3.51 16.96 16.78
CA LYS A 32 4.76 16.99 16.00
C LYS A 32 5.94 17.12 16.94
N TYR A 33 7.04 16.43 16.64
CA TYR A 33 8.29 16.55 17.40
C TYR A 33 9.23 17.53 16.71
N VAL A 34 9.78 18.48 17.45
CA VAL A 34 10.83 19.37 16.96
C VAL A 34 12.14 18.97 17.60
N VAL A 35 13.07 18.49 16.79
CA VAL A 35 14.41 18.10 17.22
C VAL A 35 15.43 18.86 16.40
N ASP A 36 16.23 19.68 17.10
CA ASP A 36 17.32 20.47 16.52
C ASP A 36 16.85 21.35 15.34
N GLY A 37 15.63 21.90 15.45
CA GLY A 37 14.98 22.75 14.44
C GLY A 37 14.23 21.99 13.34
N LYS A 38 14.39 20.67 13.24
CA LYS A 38 13.65 19.81 12.28
C LYS A 38 12.36 19.29 12.91
N LYS A 39 11.25 19.37 12.17
CA LYS A 39 9.94 18.88 12.61
C LYS A 39 9.68 17.46 12.06
N PHE A 40 9.11 16.59 12.89
CA PHE A 40 8.80 15.20 12.57
C PHE A 40 7.35 14.86 12.91
N ALA A 41 6.71 14.03 12.09
CA ALA A 41 5.36 13.51 12.26
C ALA A 41 5.36 11.98 12.49
N PRO A 42 5.58 11.50 13.74
CA PRO A 42 5.74 10.07 14.02
C PRO A 42 4.44 9.36 14.45
N PHE A 43 3.26 9.94 14.17
CA PHE A 43 1.96 9.40 14.60
C PHE A 43 1.05 9.07 13.41
N GLY A 44 1.65 8.72 12.27
CA GLY A 44 0.89 8.40 11.07
C GLY A 44 0.26 7.02 11.04
N MET A 45 0.58 6.17 12.02
CA MET A 45 0.04 4.82 12.10
C MET A 45 -1.04 4.73 13.17
N VAL A 46 -2.23 4.31 12.74
CA VAL A 46 -3.35 4.02 13.65
C VAL A 46 -3.00 2.77 14.47
N PRO A 47 -3.20 2.77 15.80
CA PRO A 47 -2.84 1.69 16.73
C PRO A 47 -3.74 0.43 16.64
N HIS A 48 -4.22 0.08 15.44
CA HIS A 48 -5.06 -1.09 15.19
C HIS A 48 -4.43 -1.97 14.11
N GLN A 49 -4.35 -3.27 14.39
CA GLN A 49 -3.95 -4.24 13.39
C GLN A 49 -5.17 -4.63 12.56
N VAL A 50 -5.23 -4.13 11.33
CA VAL A 50 -6.20 -4.53 10.31
C VAL A 50 -5.49 -5.48 9.35
N GLN A 51 -6.08 -6.64 9.07
CA GLN A 51 -5.54 -7.55 8.07
C GLN A 51 -5.93 -7.06 6.66
N PRO A 52 -5.00 -7.05 5.68
CA PRO A 52 -5.35 -6.72 4.31
C PRO A 52 -6.43 -7.65 3.75
N THR A 53 -7.22 -7.14 2.79
CA THR A 53 -8.38 -7.85 2.20
C THR A 53 -7.98 -9.20 1.58
N LYS A 54 -6.83 -9.25 0.90
CA LYS A 54 -6.24 -10.47 0.32
C LYS A 54 -4.84 -10.68 0.86
N VAL A 55 -4.71 -11.40 1.97
CA VAL A 55 -3.42 -11.71 2.59
C VAL A 55 -3.31 -13.20 2.91
N SER A 56 -2.11 -13.74 2.73
CA SER A 56 -1.73 -15.07 3.22
C SER A 56 -0.48 -14.95 4.09
N THR A 57 -0.18 -15.94 4.91
CA THR A 57 1.05 -15.91 5.71
C THR A 57 2.26 -16.22 4.84
N PHE A 58 3.33 -15.44 5.01
CA PHE A 58 4.61 -15.72 4.38
C PHE A 58 5.16 -17.06 4.88
N GLN A 59 5.61 -17.85 3.91
CA GLN A 59 6.36 -19.09 4.11
C GLN A 59 7.45 -19.08 3.06
N ALA A 60 8.69 -19.33 3.46
CA ALA A 60 9.80 -19.40 2.53
C ALA A 60 9.55 -20.47 1.47
N SER A 61 9.99 -20.17 0.25
CA SER A 61 9.89 -20.97 -0.95
C SER A 61 10.94 -22.08 -1.05
N GLY A 62 11.98 -22.05 -0.20
CA GLY A 62 13.23 -22.80 -0.39
C GLY A 62 13.47 -24.03 0.50
N ASP A 63 14.31 -24.93 -0.01
CA ASP A 63 14.58 -26.32 0.35
C ASP A 63 15.26 -26.58 1.73
N GLY A 64 15.26 -25.61 2.65
CA GLY A 64 15.88 -25.70 3.97
C GLY A 64 17.34 -25.22 4.06
N ASP A 65 17.85 -24.52 3.04
CA ASP A 65 19.16 -23.84 3.10
C ASP A 65 19.05 -22.51 3.86
N ASP A 66 20.06 -22.20 4.68
CA ASP A 66 20.12 -20.93 5.43
C ASP A 66 20.23 -19.72 4.47
N PRO A 67 19.50 -18.63 4.75
CA PRO A 67 19.58 -17.42 3.92
C PRO A 67 20.98 -16.76 4.06
N PRO A 68 21.42 -15.96 3.06
CA PRO A 68 22.74 -15.32 3.07
C PRO A 68 22.99 -14.51 4.35
N GLU A 69 24.25 -14.35 4.79
CA GLU A 69 24.57 -13.55 6.00
C GLU A 69 24.23 -12.06 5.89
N LYS A 70 23.98 -11.57 4.67
CA LYS A 70 23.66 -10.17 4.38
C LYS A 70 22.81 -10.04 3.12
N VAL A 71 21.78 -9.22 3.19
CA VAL A 71 20.95 -8.80 2.06
C VAL A 71 20.84 -7.27 2.04
N ASP A 72 20.89 -6.68 0.85
CA ASP A 72 20.74 -5.23 0.66
C ASP A 72 19.96 -4.93 -0.63
N LEU A 73 18.66 -4.64 -0.48
CA LEU A 73 17.71 -4.41 -1.58
C LEU A 73 17.69 -2.95 -2.05
N ARG A 74 18.52 -2.06 -1.48
CA ARG A 74 18.50 -0.61 -1.79
C ARG A 74 18.79 -0.28 -3.25
N HIS A 75 19.41 -1.18 -4.00
CA HIS A 75 19.75 -0.99 -5.40
C HIS A 75 18.55 -1.01 -6.37
N TYR A 76 17.35 -1.36 -5.89
CA TYR A 76 16.08 -1.20 -6.61
C TYR A 76 15.11 -0.25 -5.87
N MET A 77 15.54 0.43 -4.81
CA MET A 77 14.68 1.40 -4.13
C MET A 77 14.61 2.71 -4.92
N SER A 78 13.41 3.30 -5.01
CA SER A 78 13.21 4.69 -5.43
C SER A 78 13.96 5.68 -4.52
N PRO A 79 14.13 6.96 -4.91
CA PRO A 79 14.63 8.00 -4.01
C PRO A 79 13.86 8.05 -2.68
N VAL A 80 14.51 8.40 -1.57
CA VAL A 80 13.83 8.46 -0.26
C VAL A 80 12.88 9.66 -0.19
N GLU A 81 11.64 9.37 0.19
CA GLU A 81 10.56 10.32 0.35
C GLU A 81 10.65 11.18 1.61
N ASP A 82 9.98 12.32 1.57
CA ASP A 82 9.71 13.17 2.73
C ASP A 82 8.20 13.36 2.90
N GLN A 83 7.64 12.80 3.96
CA GLN A 83 6.22 12.98 4.32
C GLN A 83 5.93 14.38 4.91
N SER A 84 6.96 15.19 5.13
CA SER A 84 6.83 16.51 5.73
C SER A 84 6.08 16.45 7.07
N GLN A 85 4.99 17.20 7.21
CA GLN A 85 4.20 17.27 8.44
C GLN A 85 2.93 16.42 8.43
N THR A 86 2.69 15.61 7.39
CA THR A 86 1.50 14.76 7.34
C THR A 86 1.68 13.49 8.17
N ASN A 87 0.56 12.84 8.45
CA ASN A 87 0.48 11.55 9.13
C ASN A 87 0.45 10.38 8.12
N SER A 88 1.12 10.52 6.98
CA SER A 88 1.03 9.58 5.85
C SER A 88 2.11 8.48 5.84
N CYS A 89 2.73 8.13 6.98
CA CYS A 89 3.86 7.19 6.99
C CYS A 89 3.52 5.81 6.40
N CYS A 90 2.31 5.30 6.65
CA CYS A 90 1.85 4.04 6.07
C CYS A 90 1.80 4.10 4.54
N ALA A 91 1.25 5.18 3.97
CA ALA A 91 1.21 5.38 2.53
C ALA A 91 2.63 5.48 1.92
N ASN A 92 3.56 6.15 2.59
CA ASN A 92 4.95 6.26 2.12
C ASN A 92 5.69 4.91 2.18
N ALA A 93 5.51 4.13 3.24
CA ALA A 93 6.14 2.83 3.38
C ALA A 93 5.61 1.83 2.34
N VAL A 94 4.30 1.81 2.12
CA VAL A 94 3.64 0.97 1.12
C VAL A 94 4.02 1.41 -0.30
N ALA A 95 4.10 2.71 -0.57
CA ALA A 95 4.56 3.22 -1.86
C ALA A 95 6.01 2.79 -2.17
N GLY A 96 6.91 2.88 -1.20
CA GLY A 96 8.29 2.41 -1.38
C GLY A 96 8.38 0.90 -1.67
N ALA A 97 7.52 0.07 -1.06
CA ALA A 97 7.45 -1.36 -1.36
C ALA A 97 6.91 -1.64 -2.77
N TYR A 98 5.90 -0.89 -3.19
CA TYR A 98 5.31 -0.99 -4.52
C TYR A 98 6.31 -0.57 -5.60
N GLU A 99 6.91 0.62 -5.46
CA GLU A 99 7.90 1.15 -6.39
C GLU A 99 9.14 0.26 -6.51
N TYR A 100 9.55 -0.40 -5.42
CA TYR A 100 10.63 -1.38 -5.48
C TYR A 100 10.36 -2.51 -6.49
N ILE A 101 9.13 -3.03 -6.51
CA ILE A 101 8.75 -4.08 -7.46
C ILE A 101 8.87 -3.54 -8.89
N ASN A 102 8.37 -2.33 -9.13
CA ASN A 102 8.42 -1.69 -10.45
C ASN A 102 9.83 -1.45 -10.92
N VAL A 103 10.67 -0.86 -10.07
CA VAL A 103 12.07 -0.56 -10.40
C VAL A 103 12.83 -1.85 -10.67
N ARG A 104 12.55 -2.92 -9.90
CA ARG A 104 13.14 -4.24 -10.12
C ARG A 104 12.73 -4.83 -11.46
N GLU A 105 11.46 -4.76 -11.83
CA GLU A 105 10.95 -5.28 -13.12
C GLU A 105 11.38 -4.45 -14.32
N ALA A 106 11.27 -3.12 -14.25
CA ALA A 106 11.71 -2.21 -15.31
C ALA A 106 13.20 -2.40 -15.60
N LYS A 107 14.04 -2.51 -14.57
CA LYS A 107 15.48 -2.77 -14.74
C LYS A 107 15.78 -4.15 -15.36
N ARG A 108 14.92 -5.15 -15.18
CA ARG A 108 15.03 -6.44 -15.88
C ARG A 108 14.70 -6.33 -17.37
N ARG A 109 13.75 -5.46 -17.73
CA ARG A 109 13.29 -5.23 -19.11
C ARG A 109 14.13 -4.20 -19.87
N GLY A 110 14.85 -3.34 -19.16
CA GLY A 110 15.58 -2.20 -19.73
C GLY A 110 14.73 -0.92 -19.85
N ASP A 111 13.64 -0.85 -19.08
CA ASP A 111 12.66 0.24 -19.11
C ASP A 111 12.87 1.26 -17.98
N THR A 112 12.06 2.33 -18.00
CA THR A 112 11.97 3.35 -16.96
C THR A 112 10.75 3.13 -16.07
N THR A 113 10.75 3.75 -14.89
CA THR A 113 9.61 3.74 -13.96
C THR A 113 9.08 5.14 -13.70
N ALA A 114 7.83 5.21 -13.24
CA ALA A 114 7.22 6.39 -12.65
C ALA A 114 6.88 6.13 -11.18
N ASP A 115 6.82 7.19 -10.38
CA ASP A 115 6.46 7.13 -8.96
C ASP A 115 4.93 7.13 -8.80
N ILE A 116 4.45 6.44 -7.77
CA ILE A 116 3.02 6.35 -7.48
C ILE A 116 2.59 7.40 -6.47
N SER A 117 1.34 7.85 -6.55
CA SER A 117 0.83 8.91 -5.70
C SER A 117 0.69 8.47 -4.25
N ARG A 118 1.54 9.02 -3.38
CA ARG A 118 1.45 8.79 -1.92
C ARG A 118 0.21 9.44 -1.32
N MET A 119 -0.23 10.58 -1.86
CA MET A 119 -1.46 11.25 -1.42
C MET A 119 -2.70 10.45 -1.80
N PHE A 120 -2.71 9.84 -3.00
CA PHE A 120 -3.82 8.98 -3.40
C PHE A 120 -3.93 7.78 -2.48
N ILE A 121 -2.82 7.07 -2.24
CA ILE A 121 -2.75 5.93 -1.32
C ILE A 121 -3.22 6.33 0.08
N TYR A 122 -2.81 7.51 0.56
CA TYR A 122 -3.21 8.01 1.87
C TYR A 122 -4.71 8.34 1.95
N TYR A 123 -5.29 8.90 0.90
CA TYR A 123 -6.72 9.16 0.81
C TYR A 123 -7.54 7.85 0.78
N VAL A 124 -7.30 6.97 -0.21
CA VAL A 124 -8.09 5.74 -0.37
C VAL A 124 -7.92 4.78 0.82
N GLY A 125 -6.74 4.80 1.42
CA GLY A 125 -6.43 4.03 2.62
C GLY A 125 -7.22 4.47 3.85
N ARG A 126 -7.36 5.79 4.08
CA ARG A 126 -8.19 6.31 5.18
C ARG A 126 -9.66 6.07 4.94
N LYS A 127 -10.15 6.20 3.70
CA LYS A 127 -11.53 5.80 3.36
C LYS A 127 -11.78 4.32 3.65
N LYS A 128 -10.80 3.45 3.36
CA LYS A 128 -10.88 2.03 3.70
C LYS A 128 -10.93 1.79 5.22
N ASP A 129 -10.16 2.55 6.00
CA ASP A 129 -10.18 2.48 7.45
C ASP A 129 -11.52 2.98 8.04
N GLN A 130 -12.06 4.11 7.56
CA GLN A 130 -13.39 4.61 7.97
C GLN A 130 -14.47 3.54 7.84
N MET A 131 -14.50 2.81 6.71
CA MET A 131 -15.41 1.66 6.56
C MET A 131 -15.15 0.55 7.56
N THR A 132 -13.86 0.24 7.79
CA THR A 132 -13.44 -0.86 8.66
C THR A 132 -13.81 -0.59 10.12
N PHE A 133 -13.81 0.68 10.52
CA PHE A 133 -14.16 1.14 11.86
C PHE A 133 -15.59 1.65 12.00
N HIS A 134 -16.41 1.54 10.95
CA HIS A 134 -17.81 2.02 10.93
C HIS A 134 -17.96 3.52 11.25
N GLU A 135 -17.02 4.33 10.76
CA GLU A 135 -17.05 5.79 10.84
C GLU A 135 -17.99 6.37 9.77
N ASP A 136 -18.29 7.67 9.87
CA ASP A 136 -19.07 8.38 8.85
C ASP A 136 -18.23 8.58 7.59
N THR A 137 -18.59 7.85 6.54
CA THR A 137 -17.85 7.81 5.30
C THR A 137 -18.20 8.93 4.32
N SER A 138 -19.26 9.71 4.59
CA SER A 138 -19.64 10.89 3.80
C SER A 138 -18.72 12.09 4.05
N ILE A 139 -17.91 12.01 5.11
CA ILE A 139 -16.98 13.05 5.51
C ILE A 139 -15.59 12.73 4.93
N SER A 140 -14.93 13.77 4.42
CA SER A 140 -13.54 13.68 3.98
C SER A 140 -12.63 13.19 5.13
N PRO A 141 -11.70 12.27 4.87
CA PRO A 141 -10.82 11.76 5.91
C PRO A 141 -9.89 12.86 6.42
N LYS A 142 -9.66 12.91 7.73
CA LYS A 142 -8.72 13.86 8.37
C LYS A 142 -7.29 13.32 8.35
N ASP A 143 -6.29 14.20 8.50
CA ASP A 143 -4.87 13.84 8.60
C ASP A 143 -4.56 13.18 9.96
N GLU A 144 -5.13 12.02 10.23
CA GLU A 144 -5.05 11.30 11.52
C GLU A 144 -4.28 9.98 11.43
N GLY A 145 -3.73 9.70 10.26
CA GLY A 145 -3.01 8.46 9.97
C GLY A 145 -3.91 7.40 9.37
N MET A 146 -3.35 6.21 9.21
CA MET A 146 -4.07 5.03 8.70
C MET A 146 -3.41 3.74 9.20
N THR A 147 -4.04 2.60 8.97
CA THR A 147 -3.48 1.27 9.22
C THR A 147 -2.72 0.76 7.99
N LEU A 148 -1.73 -0.12 8.21
CA LEU A 148 -1.05 -0.81 7.10
C LEU A 148 -2.01 -1.72 6.32
N GLY A 149 -2.94 -2.38 7.02
CA GLY A 149 -3.98 -3.20 6.41
C GLY A 149 -4.92 -2.41 5.50
N GLY A 150 -5.30 -1.21 5.93
CA GLY A 150 -6.10 -0.26 5.14
C GLY A 150 -5.37 0.16 3.87
N ALA A 151 -4.08 0.51 3.96
CA ALA A 151 -3.26 0.87 2.80
C ALA A 151 -3.20 -0.25 1.76
N ILE A 152 -2.82 -1.45 2.21
CA ILE A 152 -2.65 -2.60 1.30
C ILE A 152 -4.01 -3.01 0.72
N SER A 153 -5.07 -3.03 1.53
CA SER A 153 -6.43 -3.31 1.04
C SER A 153 -6.90 -2.30 0.00
N ALA A 154 -6.63 -1.01 0.22
CA ALA A 154 -7.01 0.02 -0.73
C ALA A 154 -6.28 -0.16 -2.06
N LEU A 155 -4.99 -0.48 -2.05
CA LEU A 155 -4.23 -0.82 -3.26
C LEU A 155 -4.68 -2.12 -3.94
N GLN A 156 -5.18 -3.10 -3.19
CA GLN A 156 -5.72 -4.34 -3.75
C GLN A 156 -7.03 -4.13 -4.50
N VAL A 157 -7.85 -3.16 -4.06
CA VAL A 157 -9.16 -2.89 -4.65
C VAL A 157 -9.08 -1.79 -5.69
N LYS A 158 -8.46 -0.65 -5.36
CA LYS A 158 -8.43 0.56 -6.17
C LYS A 158 -7.13 0.76 -6.95
N GLY A 159 -6.01 0.23 -6.45
CA GLY A 159 -4.67 0.48 -7.00
C GLY A 159 -4.15 1.86 -6.63
N ALA A 160 -3.22 2.39 -7.42
CA ALA A 160 -2.63 3.73 -7.22
C ALA A 160 -2.50 4.48 -8.53
N CYS A 161 -2.82 5.77 -8.56
CA CYS A 161 -2.45 6.63 -9.68
C CYS A 161 -0.98 7.06 -9.59
N LEU A 162 -0.46 7.71 -10.63
CA LEU A 162 0.90 8.23 -10.65
C LEU A 162 1.01 9.53 -9.83
N GLU A 163 2.15 9.73 -9.18
CA GLU A 163 2.42 10.94 -8.37
C GLU A 163 2.30 12.21 -9.22
N LYS A 164 2.60 12.16 -10.53
CA LYS A 164 2.43 13.31 -11.44
C LYS A 164 0.98 13.78 -11.56
N ASN A 165 0.01 12.88 -11.41
CA ASN A 165 -1.43 13.16 -11.58
C ASN A 165 -2.09 13.53 -10.25
N TRP A 166 -1.54 13.03 -9.14
CA TRP A 166 -1.96 13.43 -7.79
C TRP A 166 -0.73 13.69 -6.90
N PRO A 167 -0.12 14.88 -7.01
CA PRO A 167 1.17 15.18 -6.37
C PRO A 167 1.08 15.28 -4.85
N PHE A 168 2.22 15.06 -4.17
CA PHE A 168 2.33 15.25 -2.73
C PHE A 168 2.31 16.73 -2.34
N GLU A 169 1.09 17.26 -2.21
CA GLU A 169 0.81 18.63 -1.81
C GLU A 169 0.08 18.66 -0.46
N LEU A 170 0.62 19.39 0.51
CA LEU A 170 0.07 19.43 1.87
C LEU A 170 -1.36 20.00 1.93
N SER A 171 -1.69 20.94 1.05
CA SER A 171 -3.03 21.51 0.92
C SER A 171 -4.06 20.47 0.45
N ARG A 172 -3.62 19.39 -0.22
CA ARG A 172 -4.50 18.33 -0.73
C ARG A 172 -4.58 17.12 0.20
N VAL A 173 -4.02 17.21 1.42
CA VAL A 173 -3.90 16.05 2.31
C VAL A 173 -5.25 15.38 2.58
N ASN A 174 -6.36 16.12 2.63
CA ASN A 174 -7.70 15.57 2.83
C ASN A 174 -8.60 15.66 1.59
N ALA A 175 -8.10 16.24 0.50
CA ALA A 175 -8.88 16.47 -0.71
C ALA A 175 -9.14 15.16 -1.46
N THR A 176 -10.33 15.04 -2.03
CA THR A 176 -10.74 13.91 -2.86
C THR A 176 -9.98 13.92 -4.19
N PRO A 177 -9.30 12.81 -4.57
CA PRO A 177 -8.69 12.67 -5.88
C PRO A 177 -9.69 12.79 -7.02
N SER A 178 -9.22 13.27 -8.17
CA SER A 178 -10.07 13.39 -9.37
C SER A 178 -10.51 12.00 -9.88
N PRO A 179 -11.64 11.90 -10.60
CA PRO A 179 -12.08 10.66 -11.25
C PRO A 179 -10.99 10.04 -12.14
N ASP A 180 -10.19 10.86 -12.83
CA ASP A 180 -9.08 10.38 -13.66
C ASP A 180 -8.00 9.64 -12.86
N CYS A 181 -7.75 10.07 -11.62
CA CYS A 181 -6.86 9.33 -10.72
C CYS A 181 -7.40 7.92 -10.42
N PHE A 182 -8.71 7.80 -10.17
CA PHE A 182 -9.35 6.50 -9.93
C PHE A 182 -9.39 5.61 -11.19
N ASN A 183 -9.51 6.20 -12.37
CA ASN A 183 -9.47 5.49 -13.64
C ASN A 183 -8.06 4.97 -13.95
N GLU A 184 -7.04 5.79 -13.74
CA GLU A 184 -5.64 5.38 -13.88
C GLU A 184 -5.27 4.29 -12.86
N ALA A 185 -5.71 4.44 -11.61
CA ALA A 185 -5.35 3.54 -10.52
C ALA A 185 -5.74 2.08 -10.74
N VAL A 186 -6.79 1.81 -11.54
CA VAL A 186 -7.24 0.44 -11.87
C VAL A 186 -6.12 -0.40 -12.48
N ARG A 187 -5.20 0.22 -13.22
CA ARG A 187 -4.08 -0.47 -13.89
C ARG A 187 -3.03 -0.96 -12.90
N TYR A 188 -2.99 -0.37 -11.71
CA TYR A 188 -1.85 -0.38 -10.80
C TYR A 188 -2.21 -0.98 -9.44
N LYS A 189 -2.89 -2.13 -9.42
CA LYS A 189 -3.33 -2.80 -8.19
C LYS A 189 -2.23 -3.68 -7.57
N VAL A 190 -2.36 -3.92 -6.27
CA VAL A 190 -1.59 -4.96 -5.58
C VAL A 190 -2.27 -6.31 -5.83
N ALA A 191 -1.57 -7.23 -6.50
CA ALA A 191 -2.10 -8.55 -6.82
C ALA A 191 -2.01 -9.50 -5.62
N GLU A 192 -0.87 -9.49 -4.92
CA GLU A 192 -0.58 -10.42 -3.83
C GLU A 192 0.17 -9.71 -2.70
N SER A 193 -0.25 -9.99 -1.47
CA SER A 193 0.46 -9.58 -0.25
C SER A 193 0.56 -10.75 0.72
N LYS A 194 1.63 -10.77 1.51
CA LYS A 194 1.86 -11.76 2.55
C LYS A 194 2.13 -11.11 3.90
N GLU A 195 1.49 -11.61 4.95
CA GLU A 195 1.81 -11.27 6.34
C GLU A 195 3.10 -11.98 6.72
N VAL A 196 4.11 -11.23 7.14
CA VAL A 196 5.40 -11.80 7.55
C VAL A 196 5.39 -11.98 9.07
N PRO A 197 5.67 -13.18 9.61
CA PRO A 197 5.81 -13.37 11.05
C PRO A 197 6.92 -12.50 11.67
N VAL A 198 6.65 -11.92 12.85
CA VAL A 198 7.61 -11.06 13.59
C VAL A 198 8.64 -11.93 14.32
N ASP A 199 9.50 -12.57 13.54
CA ASP A 199 10.65 -13.34 13.99
C ASP A 199 11.80 -13.21 13.00
N LEU A 200 13.02 -13.41 13.50
CA LEU A 200 14.23 -13.14 12.74
C LEU A 200 14.34 -14.02 11.49
N ASP A 201 13.93 -15.29 11.58
CA ASP A 201 14.09 -16.26 10.51
C ASP A 201 13.16 -15.92 9.34
N SER A 202 11.86 -15.75 9.60
CA SER A 202 10.86 -15.41 8.58
C SER A 202 11.20 -14.08 7.88
N MET A 203 11.69 -13.10 8.64
CA MET A 203 12.08 -11.79 8.10
C MET A 203 13.34 -11.87 7.24
N ARG A 204 14.35 -12.66 7.65
CA ARG A 204 15.56 -12.89 6.85
C ARG A 204 15.23 -13.64 5.57
N GLU A 205 14.41 -14.69 5.63
CA GLU A 205 13.97 -15.45 4.47
C GLU A 205 13.21 -14.59 3.46
N CYS A 206 12.24 -13.80 3.92
CA CYS A 206 11.48 -12.88 3.08
C CYS A 206 12.38 -11.88 2.34
N LEU A 207 13.34 -11.29 3.05
CA LEU A 207 14.32 -10.37 2.46
C LEU A 207 15.27 -11.09 1.49
N ALA A 208 15.70 -12.32 1.81
CA ALA A 208 16.57 -13.14 0.96
C ALA A 208 15.91 -13.55 -0.35
N GLU A 209 14.60 -13.75 -0.36
CA GLU A 209 13.79 -13.92 -1.58
C GLU A 209 13.62 -12.61 -2.37
N GLY A 210 14.08 -11.49 -1.80
CA GLY A 210 14.08 -10.19 -2.42
C GLY A 210 12.77 -9.42 -2.23
N HIS A 211 12.05 -9.68 -1.15
CA HIS A 211 10.81 -8.98 -0.79
C HIS A 211 11.04 -8.04 0.40
N PRO A 212 10.97 -6.72 0.20
CA PRO A 212 10.95 -5.75 1.28
C PRO A 212 9.72 -5.94 2.19
N ILE A 213 9.86 -5.59 3.46
CA ILE A 213 8.81 -5.78 4.47
C ILE A 213 8.33 -4.41 4.95
N VAL A 214 7.10 -4.06 4.64
CA VAL A 214 6.42 -2.90 5.24
C VAL A 214 6.07 -3.28 6.67
N PHE A 215 6.42 -2.44 7.65
CA PHE A 215 6.20 -2.75 9.06
C PHE A 215 5.89 -1.52 9.88
N GLY A 216 5.17 -1.74 10.98
CA GLY A 216 4.93 -0.75 12.01
C GLY A 216 5.90 -0.90 13.18
N LEU A 217 6.42 0.22 13.69
CA LEU A 217 7.27 0.23 14.87
C LEU A 217 6.88 1.34 15.84
N LYS A 218 6.83 0.99 17.12
CA LYS A 218 6.82 1.97 18.21
C LYS A 218 8.20 2.60 18.34
N LEU A 219 8.27 3.90 18.04
CA LEU A 219 9.52 4.63 18.02
C LEU A 219 10.02 4.92 19.44
N THR A 220 11.29 5.36 19.51
CA THR A 220 11.92 5.90 20.72
C THR A 220 12.66 7.18 20.39
N ALA A 221 13.15 7.88 21.42
CA ALA A 221 13.93 9.11 21.27
C ALA A 221 15.11 8.97 20.28
N GLN A 222 15.72 7.77 20.16
CA GLN A 222 16.83 7.52 19.25
C GLN A 222 16.47 7.69 17.78
N PHE A 223 15.20 7.48 17.39
CA PHE A 223 14.77 7.70 16.00
C PHE A 223 14.85 9.17 15.58
N PHE A 224 14.69 10.11 16.51
CA PHE A 224 14.79 11.55 16.19
C PHE A 224 16.23 12.04 16.15
N ARG A 225 17.17 11.27 16.71
CA ARG A 225 18.61 11.54 16.68
C ARG A 225 19.40 10.26 16.40
N PRO A 226 19.37 9.74 15.15
CA PRO A 226 20.19 8.59 14.78
C PRO A 226 21.67 8.85 15.06
N LEU A 227 22.41 7.80 15.39
CA LEU A 227 23.86 7.88 15.58
C LEU A 227 24.56 8.25 14.25
N PRO A 228 25.78 8.79 14.30
CA PRO A 228 26.60 8.95 13.10
C PRO A 228 26.66 7.64 12.29
N GLY A 229 26.33 7.71 11.00
CA GLY A 229 26.20 6.53 10.15
C GLY A 229 24.85 5.83 10.20
N GLY A 230 23.82 6.42 10.81
CA GLY A 230 22.43 5.95 10.76
C GLY A 230 22.08 4.83 11.74
N GLY A 231 22.93 4.54 12.72
CA GLY A 231 22.67 3.50 13.73
C GLY A 231 21.56 3.91 14.71
N ILE A 232 20.66 2.98 15.02
CA ILE A 232 19.67 3.09 16.10
C ILE A 232 20.07 2.14 17.22
N LYS A 233 19.87 2.54 18.47
CA LYS A 233 20.12 1.65 19.62
C LYS A 233 18.85 0.91 19.99
N THR A 234 19.01 -0.32 20.46
CA THR A 234 17.95 -1.05 21.14
C THR A 234 17.42 -0.20 22.30
N PRO A 235 16.10 -0.01 22.39
CA PRO A 235 15.47 0.67 23.52
C PRO A 235 15.79 -0.02 24.83
N ASP A 236 15.93 0.77 25.89
CA ASP A 236 15.78 0.24 27.24
C ASP A 236 14.28 0.02 27.50
N PRO A 237 13.79 -1.21 27.69
CA PRO A 237 12.37 -1.47 27.93
C PRO A 237 11.86 -0.84 29.23
N SER A 238 12.77 -0.46 30.13
CA SER A 238 12.46 0.24 31.38
C SER A 238 12.42 1.76 31.23
N ASP A 239 12.73 2.30 30.04
CA ASP A 239 12.64 3.73 29.75
C ASP A 239 11.16 4.17 29.74
N PRO A 240 10.71 4.94 30.73
CA PRO A 240 9.33 5.40 30.81
C PRO A 240 8.95 6.34 29.67
N GLN A 241 9.92 6.93 28.95
CA GLN A 241 9.65 7.80 27.80
C GLN A 241 9.42 7.00 26.52
N SER A 242 9.79 5.71 26.47
CA SER A 242 9.59 4.87 25.27
C SER A 242 8.13 4.78 24.84
N SER A 243 7.15 5.01 25.74
CA SER A 243 5.71 5.08 25.42
C SER A 243 5.27 6.33 24.68
N GLU A 244 6.06 7.41 24.65
CA GLU A 244 5.59 8.72 24.21
C GLU A 244 5.92 9.06 22.73
N HIS A 245 6.75 8.26 22.07
CA HIS A 245 7.44 8.66 20.82
C HIS A 245 6.70 8.30 19.53
N GLY A 246 5.49 7.76 19.63
CA GLY A 246 4.60 7.51 18.50
C GLY A 246 4.78 6.17 17.80
N LEU A 247 3.87 5.93 16.86
CA LEU A 247 3.73 4.72 16.08
C LEU A 247 3.97 5.08 14.61
N HIS A 248 4.98 4.48 14.00
CA HIS A 248 5.47 4.90 12.69
C HIS A 248 5.67 3.70 11.77
N ALA A 249 5.28 3.85 10.51
CA ALA A 249 5.43 2.82 9.49
C ALA A 249 6.65 3.11 8.61
N MET A 250 7.42 2.06 8.32
CA MET A 250 8.67 2.11 7.55
C MET A 250 8.80 0.85 6.69
N LEU A 251 9.90 0.76 5.94
CA LEU A 251 10.19 -0.38 5.08
C LEU A 251 11.53 -1.04 5.46
N ILE A 252 11.54 -2.35 5.68
CA ILE A 252 12.76 -3.14 5.85
C ILE A 252 13.25 -3.56 4.47
N VAL A 253 14.50 -3.25 4.16
CA VAL A 253 15.09 -3.39 2.82
C VAL A 253 16.38 -4.22 2.81
N GLY A 254 16.68 -4.89 3.92
CA GLY A 254 17.87 -5.73 4.03
C GLY A 254 18.24 -6.01 5.47
N TYR A 255 19.31 -6.79 5.65
CA TYR A 255 19.84 -7.16 6.95
C TYR A 255 21.33 -7.47 6.87
N ASN A 256 22.00 -7.50 8.02
CA ASN A 256 23.42 -7.86 8.14
C ASN A 256 23.65 -8.60 9.46
N ASP A 257 23.89 -9.90 9.38
CA ASP A 257 24.02 -10.77 10.56
C ASP A 257 25.27 -10.46 11.37
N ARG A 258 26.35 -10.01 10.72
CA ARG A 258 27.58 -9.60 11.43
C ARG A 258 27.35 -8.38 12.33
N GLN A 259 26.40 -7.53 11.98
CA GLN A 259 26.04 -6.34 12.72
C GLN A 259 24.74 -6.51 13.52
N GLU A 260 24.08 -7.67 13.41
CA GLU A 260 22.80 -8.01 14.03
C GLU A 260 21.74 -6.91 13.83
N CYS A 261 21.67 -6.37 12.60
CA CYS A 261 20.77 -5.26 12.30
C CYS A 261 20.04 -5.41 10.97
N PHE A 262 18.81 -4.91 10.93
CA PHE A 262 18.06 -4.65 9.72
C PHE A 262 18.43 -3.28 9.13
N ILE A 263 18.34 -3.17 7.81
CA ILE A 263 18.41 -1.91 7.07
C ILE A 263 16.98 -1.45 6.84
N ILE A 264 16.64 -0.27 7.33
CA ILE A 264 15.31 0.31 7.14
C ILE A 264 15.36 1.56 6.27
N ARG A 265 14.31 1.78 5.48
CA ARG A 265 14.02 3.02 4.77
C ARG A 265 12.92 3.77 5.52
N ASN A 266 13.16 5.05 5.80
CA ASN A 266 12.19 5.96 6.40
C ASN A 266 11.66 6.95 5.36
N SER A 267 10.72 7.81 5.75
CA SER A 267 10.03 8.82 4.93
C SER A 267 10.19 10.23 5.51
N TRP A 268 11.36 10.55 6.09
CA TRP A 268 11.69 11.86 6.66
C TRP A 268 12.79 12.60 5.88
N GLY A 269 12.88 12.30 4.59
CA GLY A 269 13.86 12.86 3.67
C GLY A 269 15.28 12.33 3.86
N THR A 270 16.12 12.60 2.86
CA THR A 270 17.51 12.13 2.81
C THR A 270 18.43 12.77 3.86
N SER A 271 17.99 13.86 4.51
CA SER A 271 18.74 14.50 5.59
C SER A 271 18.67 13.74 6.91
N TRP A 272 17.75 12.77 7.05
CA TRP A 272 17.61 11.95 8.24
C TRP A 272 18.45 10.66 8.14
N GLY A 273 19.07 10.22 9.24
CA GLY A 273 19.82 8.96 9.29
C GLY A 273 21.02 8.90 8.31
N ASP A 274 21.23 7.74 7.70
CA ASP A 274 22.16 7.55 6.57
C ASP A 274 21.42 7.73 5.25
N ARG A 275 21.31 8.97 4.76
CA ARG A 275 20.62 9.31 3.50
C ARG A 275 19.15 8.84 3.45
N GLY A 276 18.43 8.92 4.56
CA GLY A 276 17.04 8.48 4.70
C GLY A 276 16.89 7.03 5.19
N TYR A 277 17.99 6.32 5.39
CA TYR A 277 18.02 4.95 5.92
C TYR A 277 18.55 4.91 7.35
N ALA A 278 18.30 3.80 8.03
CA ALA A 278 18.90 3.53 9.33
C ALA A 278 19.19 2.03 9.52
N TYR A 279 20.03 1.74 10.52
CA TYR A 279 20.45 0.39 10.89
C TYR A 279 19.90 0.09 12.28
N VAL A 280 18.92 -0.81 12.35
CA VAL A 280 18.14 -1.07 13.56
C VAL A 280 18.41 -2.49 14.05
N PRO A 281 18.79 -2.68 15.33
CA PRO A 281 19.06 -4.00 15.89
C PRO A 281 17.91 -4.99 15.75
N TYR A 282 18.24 -6.28 15.56
CA TYR A 282 17.27 -7.38 15.48
C TYR A 282 16.40 -7.45 16.73
N ASP A 283 16.99 -7.32 17.91
CA ASP A 283 16.29 -7.39 19.20
C ASP A 283 15.25 -6.27 19.41
N TYR A 284 15.34 -5.17 18.64
CA TYR A 284 14.34 -4.13 18.64
C TYR A 284 13.18 -4.48 17.68
N ILE A 285 13.48 -4.76 16.41
CA ILE A 285 12.45 -4.99 15.39
C ILE A 285 11.70 -6.31 15.62
N CYS A 286 12.37 -7.36 16.08
CA CYS A 286 11.74 -8.66 16.36
C CYS A 286 11.04 -8.69 17.73
N ASN A 287 11.04 -7.60 18.50
CA ASN A 287 10.38 -7.55 19.80
C ASN A 287 8.93 -7.08 19.64
N SER A 288 8.00 -7.97 19.98
CA SER A 288 6.56 -7.75 19.88
C SER A 288 6.01 -6.65 20.80
N ASN A 289 6.78 -6.12 21.75
CA ASN A 289 6.38 -4.92 22.49
C ASN A 289 6.58 -3.63 21.67
N PHE A 290 7.33 -3.71 20.56
CA PHE A 290 7.61 -2.57 19.69
C PHE A 290 7.09 -2.77 18.26
N ASN A 291 7.13 -3.99 17.72
CA ASN A 291 6.61 -4.35 16.41
C ASN A 291 5.35 -5.22 16.57
N PHE A 292 4.18 -4.57 16.61
CA PHE A 292 2.89 -5.21 16.88
C PHE A 292 1.74 -4.71 15.98
N LEU A 293 2.05 -3.90 14.97
CA LEU A 293 1.05 -3.18 14.17
C LEU A 293 0.87 -3.78 12.76
N GLY A 294 1.27 -5.06 12.63
CA GLY A 294 1.32 -5.79 11.38
C GLY A 294 2.61 -5.51 10.60
N GLN A 295 3.05 -6.52 9.87
CA GLN A 295 4.13 -6.39 8.88
C GLN A 295 3.83 -7.28 7.67
N TYR A 296 4.07 -6.73 6.48
CA TYR A 296 3.58 -7.30 5.24
C TYR A 296 4.61 -7.14 4.12
N ALA A 297 4.70 -8.13 3.26
CA ALA A 297 5.42 -8.06 2.00
C ALA A 297 4.41 -7.96 0.84
N ILE A 298 4.64 -7.04 -0.09
CA ILE A 298 3.93 -7.02 -1.37
C ILE A 298 4.70 -7.95 -2.31
N MET A 299 4.02 -8.95 -2.86
CA MET A 299 4.67 -10.02 -3.64
C MET A 299 4.57 -9.76 -5.14
N GLY A 300 3.51 -9.08 -5.58
CA GLY A 300 3.26 -8.83 -6.99
C GLY A 300 2.20 -7.76 -7.23
N LEU A 301 2.28 -7.17 -8.41
CA LEU A 301 1.42 -6.11 -8.92
C LEU A 301 0.67 -6.60 -10.17
N THR A 302 -0.46 -5.97 -10.48
CA THR A 302 -1.34 -6.39 -11.58
C THR A 302 -0.76 -6.02 -12.94
N ASP A 303 -0.18 -4.84 -13.03
CA ASP A 303 0.68 -4.40 -14.11
C ASP A 303 2.01 -3.92 -13.53
N SER A 304 3.11 -4.32 -14.17
CA SER A 304 4.48 -3.96 -13.78
C SER A 304 5.16 -3.09 -14.85
N ASP A 305 4.45 -2.77 -15.93
CA ASP A 305 4.92 -1.91 -17.00
C ASP A 305 4.49 -0.46 -16.74
N PHE A 306 5.49 0.38 -16.39
CA PHE A 306 5.32 1.82 -16.14
C PHE A 306 5.85 2.65 -17.31
N THR A 307 6.02 2.04 -18.48
CA THR A 307 6.37 2.81 -19.67
C THR A 307 5.28 3.87 -19.90
N PRO A 308 5.65 5.16 -19.97
CA PRO A 308 4.76 6.12 -20.60
C PRO A 308 4.53 5.59 -22.01
N ASP A 309 3.28 5.33 -22.38
CA ASP A 309 2.96 5.02 -23.78
C ASP A 309 3.64 6.12 -24.61
N PRO A 310 4.48 5.77 -25.61
CA PRO A 310 4.98 6.79 -26.53
C PRO A 310 3.74 7.40 -27.14
N ASP A 311 3.43 8.65 -26.78
CA ASP A 311 2.30 9.45 -27.27
C ASP A 311 2.00 9.07 -28.73
N ASP A 312 1.09 8.11 -28.92
CA ASP A 312 0.93 7.41 -30.19
C ASP A 312 -0.06 8.17 -31.05
N GLY A 313 -0.28 9.46 -30.77
CA GLY A 313 -1.03 10.37 -31.62
C GLY A 313 -2.44 9.88 -31.97
N GLN A 314 -2.96 8.87 -31.25
CA GLN A 314 -4.37 8.55 -31.26
C GLN A 314 -5.01 9.38 -30.18
N ASP A 315 -5.13 10.67 -30.50
CA ASP A 315 -6.18 11.52 -29.95
C ASP A 315 -7.45 10.66 -29.91
N TYR A 316 -7.95 10.39 -28.70
CA TYR A 316 -9.34 10.01 -28.51
C TYR A 316 -10.18 11.15 -29.06
N ASN A 317 -10.46 11.09 -30.36
CA ASN A 317 -11.11 12.13 -31.10
C ASN A 317 -12.59 12.09 -30.70
N TYR A 318 -12.91 12.80 -29.62
CA TYR A 318 -14.27 13.05 -29.16
C TYR A 318 -14.93 13.99 -30.18
N GLN A 319 -15.32 13.45 -31.34
CA GLN A 319 -16.29 14.08 -32.22
C GLN A 319 -17.68 13.56 -31.86
N GLY A 320 -18.13 13.95 -30.67
CA GLY A 320 -19.55 13.96 -30.33
C GLY A 320 -20.14 15.28 -30.80
N ASP A 321 -20.76 15.29 -31.97
CA ASP A 321 -21.66 16.37 -32.38
C ASP A 321 -22.85 16.38 -31.41
N GLY A 322 -22.79 17.26 -30.42
CA GLY A 322 -23.83 17.48 -29.41
C GLY A 322 -23.76 18.91 -28.90
N ASP A 323 -24.49 19.80 -29.57
CA ASP A 323 -24.73 21.18 -29.16
C ASP A 323 -25.50 21.22 -27.83
N GLU A 324 -24.78 21.33 -26.71
CA GLU A 324 -25.28 21.95 -25.50
C GLU A 324 -24.21 22.89 -24.94
N SER A 325 -24.39 24.20 -25.20
CA SER A 325 -23.59 25.26 -24.61
C SER A 325 -23.77 25.29 -23.10
N VAL A 326 -22.76 24.83 -22.35
CA VAL A 326 -22.68 25.02 -20.90
C VAL A 326 -21.88 26.31 -20.65
N GLU A 327 -22.55 27.37 -20.20
CA GLU A 327 -21.90 28.59 -19.73
C GLU A 327 -21.17 28.30 -18.42
N PHE A 328 -19.85 28.48 -18.40
CA PHE A 328 -19.05 28.45 -17.18
C PHE A 328 -19.17 29.81 -16.47
N GLU A 329 -19.80 29.85 -15.30
CA GLU A 329 -19.64 30.97 -14.37
C GLU A 329 -18.32 30.78 -13.60
N GLU A 330 -17.39 31.74 -13.75
CA GLU A 330 -16.25 31.87 -12.84
C GLU A 330 -16.78 32.26 -11.46
N VAL A 331 -16.51 31.42 -10.45
CA VAL A 331 -16.76 31.76 -9.05
C VAL A 331 -15.41 32.12 -8.43
N GLU A 332 -15.31 33.33 -7.89
CA GLU A 332 -14.13 33.80 -7.15
C GLU A 332 -13.94 32.95 -5.88
N ASP A 333 -12.68 32.59 -5.61
CA ASP A 333 -12.25 31.84 -4.42
C ASP A 333 -12.62 32.62 -3.14
N ASP A 334 -13.65 32.14 -2.44
CA ASP A 334 -13.88 32.52 -1.04
C ASP A 334 -13.34 31.40 -0.14
N GLU A 335 -12.32 31.75 0.64
CA GLU A 335 -11.71 30.96 1.69
C GLU A 335 -12.75 30.59 2.77
N ASP A 336 -13.39 29.42 2.67
CA ASP A 336 -14.01 28.72 3.80
C ASP A 336 -14.02 27.20 3.51
N ASP A 337 -12.99 26.52 4.03
CA ASP A 337 -12.67 25.10 3.88
C ASP A 337 -13.47 24.22 4.86
N ASP A 338 -14.79 24.41 4.91
CA ASP A 338 -15.69 23.57 5.71
C ASP A 338 -16.87 23.07 4.85
N ASP A 339 -16.91 21.75 4.66
CA ASP A 339 -18.03 20.94 4.14
C ASP A 339 -18.34 21.01 2.63
N VAL A 340 -17.33 20.76 1.77
CA VAL A 340 -17.65 20.12 0.47
C VAL A 340 -17.99 18.66 0.75
N PRO A 341 -19.21 18.18 0.44
CA PRO A 341 -19.56 16.77 0.58
C PRO A 341 -18.55 15.91 -0.17
N ASP A 342 -18.02 14.88 0.49
CA ASP A 342 -17.14 13.96 -0.18
C ASP A 342 -17.98 12.99 -1.02
N ASP A 343 -18.05 13.24 -2.33
CA ASP A 343 -18.79 12.40 -3.28
C ASP A 343 -18.22 10.97 -3.39
N PHE A 344 -17.07 10.69 -2.75
CA PHE A 344 -16.56 9.34 -2.61
C PHE A 344 -17.28 8.61 -1.48
N ASP A 345 -18.34 7.86 -1.82
CA ASP A 345 -18.94 6.88 -0.89
C ASP A 345 -18.13 5.58 -0.88
N PRO A 346 -17.35 5.28 0.17
CA PRO A 346 -16.59 4.05 0.30
C PRO A 346 -17.46 2.79 0.27
N ALA A 347 -18.71 2.85 0.76
CA ALA A 347 -19.60 1.69 0.72
C ALA A 347 -19.90 1.30 -0.72
N GLU A 348 -20.14 2.26 -1.60
CA GLU A 348 -20.29 2.02 -3.04
C GLU A 348 -18.95 1.73 -3.73
N GLN A 349 -17.89 2.45 -3.36
CA GLN A 349 -16.61 2.35 -4.05
C GLN A 349 -15.86 1.05 -3.73
N PHE A 350 -15.96 0.52 -2.51
CA PHE A 350 -15.35 -0.76 -2.15
C PHE A 350 -16.32 -1.94 -2.28
N ASP A 351 -17.57 -1.71 -2.69
CA ASP A 351 -18.51 -2.80 -3.02
C ASP A 351 -18.01 -3.57 -4.24
N GLN A 352 -18.07 -4.90 -4.16
CA GLN A 352 -17.53 -5.78 -5.18
C GLN A 352 -18.31 -5.70 -6.50
N ARG A 353 -19.64 -5.48 -6.44
CA ARG A 353 -20.49 -5.38 -7.63
C ARG A 353 -20.31 -4.04 -8.30
N ASN A 354 -20.29 -2.96 -7.54
CA ASN A 354 -20.06 -1.63 -8.08
C ASN A 354 -18.64 -1.48 -8.65
N GLU A 355 -17.61 -2.03 -8.00
CA GLU A 355 -16.26 -2.05 -8.56
C GLU A 355 -16.20 -2.93 -9.82
N ALA A 356 -16.91 -4.07 -9.86
CA ALA A 356 -17.01 -4.87 -11.07
C ALA A 356 -17.75 -4.14 -12.20
N GLU A 357 -18.79 -3.36 -11.89
CA GLU A 357 -19.51 -2.54 -12.89
C GLU A 357 -18.63 -1.43 -13.43
N ARG A 358 -17.90 -0.74 -12.56
CA ARG A 358 -16.92 0.28 -12.96
C ARG A 358 -15.84 -0.30 -13.87
N VAL A 359 -15.29 -1.47 -13.50
CA VAL A 359 -14.30 -2.18 -14.34
C VAL A 359 -14.93 -2.61 -15.65
N PHE A 360 -16.15 -3.14 -15.65
CA PHE A 360 -16.87 -3.52 -16.86
C PHE A 360 -16.99 -2.33 -17.82
N ARG A 361 -17.45 -1.18 -17.32
CA ARG A 361 -17.58 0.07 -18.09
C ARG A 361 -16.25 0.63 -18.59
N MET A 362 -15.16 0.34 -17.90
CA MET A 362 -13.83 0.79 -18.31
C MET A 362 -13.28 0.00 -19.50
N PHE A 363 -13.64 -1.27 -19.63
CA PHE A 363 -13.10 -2.15 -20.66
C PHE A 363 -14.06 -2.43 -21.81
N GLU A 364 -15.37 -2.23 -21.64
CA GLU A 364 -16.35 -2.34 -22.72
C GLU A 364 -16.21 -1.18 -23.72
N GLY A 365 -16.22 -1.50 -25.02
CA GLY A 365 -16.05 -0.55 -26.12
C GLY A 365 -17.26 0.35 -26.42
N GLY A 366 -18.24 0.46 -25.52
CA GLY A 366 -19.47 1.23 -25.69
C GLY A 366 -20.65 0.42 -26.24
N ASP A 367 -20.48 -0.89 -26.44
CA ASP A 367 -21.53 -1.80 -26.89
C ASP A 367 -22.24 -2.53 -25.73
N GLY A 368 -21.83 -2.24 -24.48
CA GLY A 368 -22.39 -2.83 -23.29
C GLY A 368 -22.02 -4.31 -23.10
N ARG A 369 -20.94 -4.78 -23.75
CA ARG A 369 -20.46 -6.16 -23.72
C ARG A 369 -18.94 -6.19 -23.60
N ILE A 370 -18.38 -7.32 -23.15
CA ILE A 370 -16.94 -7.56 -23.11
C ILE A 370 -16.58 -8.69 -24.09
N ASP A 371 -15.73 -8.37 -25.07
CA ASP A 371 -15.16 -9.33 -26.01
C ASP A 371 -13.90 -10.04 -25.46
N GLN A 372 -13.30 -10.94 -26.24
CA GLN A 372 -12.09 -11.67 -25.81
C GLN A 372 -10.89 -10.75 -25.53
N LYS A 373 -10.70 -9.71 -26.34
CA LYS A 373 -9.58 -8.78 -26.20
C LYS A 373 -9.77 -7.90 -24.97
N GLU A 374 -10.98 -7.38 -24.78
CA GLU A 374 -11.38 -6.59 -23.62
C GLU A 374 -11.28 -7.42 -22.34
N LEU A 375 -11.70 -8.68 -22.37
CA LEU A 375 -11.58 -9.60 -21.23
C LEU A 375 -10.11 -9.87 -20.86
N PHE A 376 -9.25 -10.08 -21.85
CA PHE A 376 -7.81 -10.28 -21.63
C PHE A 376 -7.18 -9.05 -20.98
N ASN A 377 -7.45 -7.86 -21.51
CA ASN A 377 -6.95 -6.60 -20.97
C ASN A 377 -7.49 -6.35 -19.55
N CYS A 378 -8.77 -6.60 -19.33
CA CYS A 378 -9.41 -6.48 -18.02
C CYS A 378 -8.73 -7.38 -16.98
N PHE A 379 -8.44 -8.64 -17.32
CA PHE A 379 -7.76 -9.56 -16.41
C PHE A 379 -6.34 -9.13 -16.08
N ILE A 380 -5.57 -8.67 -17.06
CA ILE A 380 -4.23 -8.12 -16.82
C ILE A 380 -4.33 -6.94 -15.85
N CYS A 381 -5.14 -5.94 -16.15
CA CYS A 381 -5.24 -4.75 -15.30
C CYS A 381 -5.78 -5.06 -13.89
N ASN A 382 -6.59 -6.10 -13.72
CA ASN A 382 -7.10 -6.52 -12.40
C ASN A 382 -6.23 -7.58 -11.70
N GLY A 383 -5.06 -7.92 -12.24
CA GLY A 383 -4.09 -8.79 -11.57
C GLY A 383 -4.37 -10.27 -11.68
N ILE A 384 -5.19 -10.63 -12.64
CA ILE A 384 -5.60 -11.99 -12.89
C ILE A 384 -4.67 -12.50 -13.99
N PHE A 385 -3.67 -13.28 -13.60
CA PHE A 385 -2.75 -13.89 -14.56
C PHE A 385 -3.45 -15.02 -15.31
N VAL A 386 -3.67 -14.82 -16.61
CA VAL A 386 -4.24 -15.78 -17.54
C VAL A 386 -3.43 -15.81 -18.81
N MET A 387 -3.16 -17.01 -19.33
CA MET A 387 -2.51 -17.14 -20.63
C MET A 387 -3.49 -16.73 -21.74
N PRO A 388 -3.05 -16.07 -22.82
CA PRO A 388 -3.93 -15.69 -23.94
C PRO A 388 -4.75 -16.87 -24.50
N ALA A 389 -4.16 -18.07 -24.50
CA ALA A 389 -4.82 -19.30 -24.96
C ALA A 389 -5.98 -19.76 -24.05
N GLN A 390 -6.06 -19.29 -22.81
CA GLN A 390 -7.13 -19.62 -21.86
C GLN A 390 -8.36 -18.72 -22.04
N ILE A 391 -8.19 -17.52 -22.61
CA ILE A 391 -9.26 -16.53 -22.75
C ILE A 391 -10.48 -17.05 -23.50
N PRO A 392 -10.36 -17.69 -24.68
CA PRO A 392 -11.53 -18.19 -25.40
C PRO A 392 -12.32 -19.21 -24.58
N LYS A 393 -11.64 -20.04 -23.79
CA LYS A 393 -12.27 -21.02 -22.90
C LYS A 393 -12.97 -20.34 -21.72
N ILE A 394 -12.30 -19.40 -21.06
CA ILE A 394 -12.89 -18.65 -19.94
C ILE A 394 -14.14 -17.90 -20.38
N LEU A 395 -14.09 -17.24 -21.54
CA LEU A 395 -15.24 -16.55 -22.10
C LEU A 395 -16.37 -17.55 -22.40
N ALA A 396 -16.10 -18.63 -23.12
CA ALA A 396 -17.12 -19.63 -23.44
C ALA A 396 -17.73 -20.32 -22.20
N ASP A 397 -16.98 -20.46 -21.12
CA ASP A 397 -17.47 -21.05 -19.87
C ASP A 397 -18.44 -20.12 -19.11
N HIS A 398 -18.45 -18.81 -19.41
CA HIS A 398 -19.24 -17.80 -18.70
C HIS A 398 -20.23 -17.03 -19.60
N ASP A 399 -20.11 -17.17 -20.92
CA ASP A 399 -21.07 -16.74 -21.95
C ASP A 399 -22.26 -17.71 -21.98
N LEU A 400 -23.24 -17.45 -21.12
CA LEU A 400 -24.41 -18.30 -20.91
C LEU A 400 -25.39 -18.21 -22.08
N ASP A 401 -25.43 -17.06 -22.76
CA ASP A 401 -26.31 -16.81 -23.90
C ASP A 401 -25.68 -17.18 -25.26
N ASN A 402 -24.40 -17.58 -25.28
CA ASN A 402 -23.59 -17.97 -26.45
C ASN A 402 -23.47 -16.85 -27.50
N THR A 403 -23.36 -15.61 -27.04
CA THR A 403 -23.19 -14.44 -27.92
C THR A 403 -21.76 -14.24 -28.40
N GLY A 404 -20.78 -14.92 -27.79
CA GLY A 404 -19.36 -14.72 -28.01
C GLY A 404 -18.77 -13.53 -27.26
N THR A 405 -19.53 -12.95 -26.33
CA THR A 405 -19.20 -11.79 -25.50
C THR A 405 -19.79 -11.96 -24.11
N LEU A 406 -19.41 -11.14 -23.13
CA LEU A 406 -19.99 -11.16 -21.78
C LEU A 406 -20.83 -9.91 -21.53
N GLU A 407 -22.10 -10.07 -21.15
CA GLU A 407 -22.87 -9.00 -20.52
C GLU A 407 -22.45 -8.82 -19.05
N PHE A 408 -22.88 -7.72 -18.41
CA PHE A 408 -22.43 -7.38 -17.06
C PHE A 408 -22.67 -8.50 -16.03
N GLU A 409 -23.82 -9.20 -16.04
CA GLU A 409 -24.08 -10.27 -15.07
C GLU A 409 -23.14 -11.48 -15.28
N GLU A 410 -22.81 -11.81 -16.53
CA GLU A 410 -21.89 -12.89 -16.88
C GLU A 410 -20.46 -12.53 -16.46
N PHE A 411 -20.05 -11.29 -16.75
CA PHE A 411 -18.79 -10.73 -16.29
C PHE A 411 -18.68 -10.68 -14.76
N TYR A 412 -19.75 -10.27 -14.07
CA TYR A 412 -19.76 -10.22 -12.60
C TYR A 412 -19.61 -11.61 -11.98
N ASN A 413 -20.34 -12.61 -12.50
CA ASN A 413 -20.21 -14.00 -12.07
C ASN A 413 -18.79 -14.56 -12.31
N LEU A 414 -18.18 -14.20 -13.44
CA LEU A 414 -16.79 -14.52 -13.74
C LEU A 414 -15.84 -13.90 -12.70
N MET A 415 -15.98 -12.59 -12.43
CA MET A 415 -15.14 -11.89 -11.46
C MET A 415 -15.27 -12.47 -10.04
N GLN A 416 -16.47 -12.86 -9.61
CA GLN A 416 -16.68 -13.55 -8.34
C GLN A 416 -15.97 -14.92 -8.31
N THR A 417 -16.04 -15.68 -9.40
CA THR A 417 -15.39 -16.99 -9.51
C THR A 417 -13.87 -16.87 -9.45
N VAL A 418 -13.32 -15.87 -10.12
CA VAL A 418 -11.89 -15.58 -10.14
C VAL A 418 -11.39 -15.10 -8.77
N GLN A 419 -12.14 -14.24 -8.09
CA GLN A 419 -11.77 -13.75 -6.76
C GLN A 419 -11.91 -14.83 -5.67
N GLY A 420 -12.84 -15.79 -5.83
CA GLY A 420 -13.06 -16.89 -4.90
C GLY A 420 -12.07 -18.06 -5.03
N ARG A 421 -11.45 -18.25 -6.19
CA ARG A 421 -10.38 -19.24 -6.38
C ARG A 421 -9.03 -18.58 -6.14
N LYS A 422 -8.36 -18.94 -5.04
CA LYS A 422 -7.00 -18.50 -4.68
C LYS A 422 -6.06 -18.48 -5.90
N GLY A 423 -5.89 -17.31 -6.53
CA GLY A 423 -4.77 -16.87 -7.39
C GLY A 423 -4.09 -17.84 -8.36
N HIS A 424 -4.67 -19.00 -8.73
CA HIS A 424 -4.03 -19.99 -9.59
C HIS A 424 -5.07 -20.59 -10.54
N PHE A 425 -5.07 -20.12 -11.79
CA PHE A 425 -5.59 -20.90 -12.93
C PHE A 425 -4.55 -21.96 -13.35
N CYS A 426 -4.21 -22.85 -12.43
CA CYS A 426 -3.41 -24.04 -12.72
C CYS A 426 -4.34 -25.25 -12.63
N GLY A 427 -5.14 -25.47 -13.67
CA GLY A 427 -6.09 -26.59 -13.71
C GLY A 427 -7.29 -26.34 -14.60
N PHE A 428 -7.06 -26.29 -15.92
CA PHE A 428 -8.08 -26.47 -16.95
C PHE A 428 -7.49 -27.06 -18.21
#